data_AF-A0A2S7PVI1-F1
#
_entry.id   AF-A0A2S7PVI1-F1
#
_cell.length_a   1.000
_cell.length_b   1.000
_cell.length_c   1.000
_cell.angle_alpha   90.00
_cell.angle_beta   90.00
_cell.angle_gamma   90.00
#
_symmetry.space_group_name_H-M   'P 1'
#
loop_
_entity.id
_entity.type
_entity.pdbx_description
1 polymer ?
#
loop_
_entity_poly.entity_id
_entity_poly.type
_entity_poly.pdbx_seq_one_letter_code
_entity_poly.pdbx_strand_id
1 'polypeptide(L)'
;MSIILVHGLRGHPRHTWESSRKVPSIHRDSDVKASSKQKRFKSLFKPKPSGSSTADQDTSEAHVVFWPQDYLIEDIPEARVWTYGYNADVIGGLFQSNNQNSVSQHGRDLAVKAEREIDNEDPFVFVAHSLGGIIVKDAMHRSQPVCIRTKSIVFLGTPHRGSTSTGWGEIVLNLARLALQDSNKKILKTLEVNSEVLDNVHEEFKTIVHKYSIKIHSFQEARAISGIKGLHNKIVDDFSSKLDLPSILEIVESIDANHIEIARCSDRTDPQYRAILGNISFHNDPSVVNTTTFNSQHHEHEIRYLSGTQNDLKGNLTNIGGSQLNAVNFNSGRGSININTHTSDNSCLRDLQTTDPRLDKQRIEETKGGLLIGAYNWILENADFQKWYCNDDNRLLWIKGDPGKGKTMLLCGIINELQRLNEYVLAYFFCQGTDARINSSVAVLRGLIYMLINQQPELLRHLENRYKIQGEQLFKDVNTWVALSGILRDILDDQSLKPTILIIDVLDECKEDLPKLLRLIVLSVSKFPRVKWLVSSRNWPQIEEEL
;
A
#
# COMPACT_ATOMS: atom_id res chain seq x y z
N MET A 1 18.38 -15.74 -13.91
CA MET A 1 17.96 -15.70 -12.48
C MET A 1 17.13 -14.45 -12.21
N SER A 2 16.30 -14.44 -11.17
CA SER A 2 15.54 -13.26 -10.75
C SER A 2 15.91 -12.84 -9.33
N ILE A 3 16.32 -11.58 -9.18
CA ILE A 3 16.61 -10.98 -7.87
C ILE A 3 15.40 -10.14 -7.47
N ILE A 4 14.80 -10.44 -6.33
CA ILE A 4 13.57 -9.79 -5.85
C ILE A 4 13.87 -9.03 -4.57
N LEU A 5 13.89 -7.70 -4.66
CA LEU A 5 14.11 -6.81 -3.53
C LEU A 5 12.78 -6.48 -2.85
N VAL A 6 12.65 -6.82 -1.57
CA VAL A 6 11.45 -6.61 -0.76
C VAL A 6 11.74 -5.57 0.31
N HIS A 7 11.05 -4.43 0.23
CA HIS A 7 11.34 -3.30 1.10
C HIS A 7 10.88 -3.51 2.56
N GLY A 8 11.40 -2.69 3.47
CA GLY A 8 11.04 -2.70 4.89
C GLY A 8 9.97 -1.67 5.27
N LEU A 9 9.92 -1.33 6.56
CA LEU A 9 8.92 -0.45 7.15
C LEU A 9 8.99 1.01 6.63
N ARG A 10 7.83 1.58 6.23
CA ARG A 10 7.69 2.87 5.49
C ARG A 10 8.57 2.94 4.23
N GLY A 11 8.99 1.78 3.72
CA GLY A 11 9.76 1.69 2.51
C GLY A 11 8.90 1.99 1.30
N HIS A 12 9.46 2.76 0.37
CA HIS A 12 9.07 2.70 -1.05
C HIS A 12 10.05 1.71 -1.71
N PRO A 13 9.61 0.88 -2.69
CA PRO A 13 10.46 -0.02 -3.47
C PRO A 13 11.72 0.63 -4.06
N ARG A 14 11.74 1.96 -4.10
CA ARG A 14 12.91 2.79 -4.41
C ARG A 14 13.64 3.32 -3.16
N HIS A 15 12.97 4.11 -2.31
CA HIS A 15 13.60 4.84 -1.19
C HIS A 15 14.27 3.97 -0.12
N THR A 16 13.86 2.71 0.03
CA THR A 16 14.54 1.77 0.94
C THR A 16 15.98 1.54 0.53
N TRP A 17 16.25 1.54 -0.78
CA TRP A 17 17.53 1.21 -1.37
C TRP A 17 18.29 2.43 -1.88
N GLU A 18 17.77 3.64 -1.65
CA GLU A 18 18.41 4.88 -2.08
C GLU A 18 19.39 5.41 -1.02
N SER A 19 20.59 5.78 -1.46
CA SER A 19 21.60 6.47 -0.66
C SER A 19 21.87 7.87 -1.20
N SER A 20 22.04 8.87 -0.32
CA SER A 20 22.40 10.23 -0.74
C SER A 20 23.90 10.44 -0.58
N ARG A 21 24.61 10.68 -1.68
CA ARG A 21 26.04 10.99 -1.66
C ARG A 21 26.24 12.45 -1.29
N LYS A 22 26.96 12.72 -0.20
CA LYS A 22 27.63 14.01 -0.01
C LYS A 22 28.96 13.94 -0.72
N VAL A 23 29.14 14.69 -1.80
CA VAL A 23 30.46 14.87 -2.42
C VAL A 23 31.34 15.58 -1.38
N PRO A 24 32.53 15.07 -1.05
CA PRO A 24 33.49 15.85 -0.27
C PRO A 24 33.82 17.11 -1.08
N SER A 25 33.57 18.30 -0.53
CA SER A 25 34.06 19.52 -1.15
C SER A 25 35.57 19.36 -1.31
N ILE A 26 36.06 19.48 -2.55
CA ILE A 26 37.48 19.57 -2.82
C ILE A 26 37.94 20.90 -2.23
N HIS A 27 38.32 20.88 -0.95
CA HIS A 27 39.05 21.97 -0.36
C HIS A 27 40.46 21.94 -0.95
N ARG A 28 40.73 22.91 -1.83
CA ARG A 28 42.09 23.34 -2.12
C ARG A 28 42.73 23.78 -0.81
N ASP A 29 43.89 23.20 -0.51
CA ASP A 29 44.77 23.62 0.56
C ASP A 29 45.10 25.12 0.44
N SER A 30 44.95 25.83 1.55
CA SER A 30 45.86 26.90 1.95
C SER A 30 45.69 27.20 3.44
N ASP A 31 46.81 27.18 4.14
CA ASP A 31 47.03 27.28 5.59
C ASP A 31 46.42 28.51 6.31
N VAL A 32 46.12 28.35 7.61
CA VAL A 32 46.87 28.93 8.76
C VAL A 32 45.99 29.00 10.04
N LYS A 33 46.60 28.49 11.13
CA LYS A 33 46.30 28.53 12.58
C LYS A 33 45.41 29.68 13.13
N ALA A 34 44.55 29.36 14.11
CA ALA A 34 44.72 29.76 15.53
C ALA A 34 43.51 29.37 16.41
N SER A 35 43.80 29.06 17.68
CA SER A 35 42.87 28.66 18.74
C SER A 35 42.00 29.81 19.28
N SER A 36 40.80 29.51 19.79
CA SER A 36 40.43 29.85 21.18
C SER A 36 39.00 29.38 21.56
N LYS A 37 38.86 29.08 22.85
CA LYS A 37 37.64 28.70 23.57
C LYS A 37 36.72 29.91 23.73
N GLN A 38 35.39 29.75 23.61
CA GLN A 38 34.44 30.30 24.60
C GLN A 38 33.00 29.83 24.44
N LYS A 39 32.43 29.40 25.58
CA LYS A 39 30.99 29.30 25.85
C LYS A 39 30.43 30.71 26.07
N ARG A 40 29.17 30.98 25.66
CA ARG A 40 28.06 31.56 26.47
C ARG A 40 26.86 32.01 25.61
N PHE A 41 25.71 31.38 25.89
CA PHE A 41 24.35 31.90 26.16
C PHE A 41 23.61 32.92 25.26
N LYS A 42 22.33 32.54 25.01
CA LYS A 42 21.06 33.28 25.16
C LYS A 42 20.45 34.04 23.96
N SER A 43 19.18 33.66 23.69
CA SER A 43 17.98 34.52 23.67
C SER A 43 17.46 35.13 22.34
N LEU A 44 16.32 34.57 21.90
CA LEU A 44 15.00 35.18 21.62
C LEU A 44 14.87 36.44 20.71
N PHE A 45 14.18 36.21 19.57
CA PHE A 45 13.21 37.05 18.82
C PHE A 45 13.49 38.53 18.52
N LYS A 46 13.54 38.90 17.22
CA LYS A 46 12.59 39.82 16.49
C LYS A 46 13.02 40.12 15.02
N PRO A 47 12.18 40.77 14.16
CA PRO A 47 11.94 40.40 12.75
C PRO A 47 12.73 41.16 11.67
N LYS A 48 12.57 40.68 10.42
CA LYS A 48 13.07 41.17 9.11
C LYS A 48 13.14 42.69 8.92
N PRO A 49 14.05 43.14 8.03
CA PRO A 49 13.57 43.79 6.80
C PRO A 49 14.20 43.24 5.52
N SER A 50 13.48 43.47 4.42
CA SER A 50 13.77 43.12 3.03
C SER A 50 15.01 43.83 2.47
N GLY A 51 15.92 43.07 1.88
CA GLY A 51 16.99 43.56 1.01
C GLY A 51 17.30 42.51 -0.05
N SER A 52 17.08 42.84 -1.31
CA SER A 52 17.43 42.04 -2.47
C SER A 52 18.96 42.03 -2.65
N SER A 53 19.58 40.86 -2.54
CA SER A 53 20.88 40.60 -3.13
C SER A 53 20.88 39.20 -3.72
N THR A 54 20.95 39.16 -5.04
CA THR A 54 21.32 38.00 -5.85
C THR A 54 22.62 37.41 -5.30
N ALA A 55 22.52 36.27 -4.64
CA ALA A 55 23.63 35.42 -4.29
C ALA A 55 23.36 34.08 -4.94
N ASP A 56 24.17 33.74 -5.94
CA ASP A 56 24.22 32.43 -6.57
C ASP A 56 24.30 31.37 -5.48
N GLN A 57 23.21 30.62 -5.30
CA GLN A 57 23.25 29.38 -4.56
C GLN A 57 23.94 28.37 -5.46
N ASP A 58 25.22 28.14 -5.21
CA ASP A 58 25.89 26.88 -5.53
C ASP A 58 25.12 25.75 -4.81
N THR A 59 24.06 25.24 -5.45
CA THR A 59 23.42 24.00 -5.04
C THR A 59 24.35 22.86 -5.42
N SER A 60 25.13 22.36 -4.46
CA SER A 60 25.73 21.04 -4.61
C SER A 60 24.58 20.03 -4.72
N GLU A 61 24.24 19.60 -5.93
CA GLU A 61 23.23 18.57 -6.14
C GLU A 61 23.68 17.29 -5.41
N ALA A 62 22.95 16.89 -4.38
CA ALA A 62 23.17 15.62 -3.72
C ALA A 62 22.79 14.51 -4.70
N HIS A 63 23.78 13.81 -5.25
CA HIS A 63 23.52 12.65 -6.09
C HIS A 63 22.88 11.54 -5.26
N VAL A 64 21.66 11.16 -5.62
CA VAL A 64 20.95 10.01 -5.05
C VAL A 64 21.31 8.78 -5.87
N VAL A 65 21.77 7.73 -5.19
CA VAL A 65 22.15 6.45 -5.76
C VAL A 65 21.07 5.43 -5.42
N PHE A 66 20.49 4.79 -6.43
CA PHE A 66 19.61 3.64 -6.29
C PHE A 66 20.37 2.40 -6.77
N TRP A 67 21.16 1.81 -5.86
CA TRP A 67 22.12 0.74 -6.17
C TRP A 67 21.55 -0.49 -6.89
N PRO A 68 20.27 -0.89 -6.75
CA PRO A 68 19.72 -1.98 -7.54
C PRO A 68 19.73 -1.67 -9.04
N GLN A 69 19.51 -0.41 -9.43
CA GLN A 69 19.55 0.01 -10.82
C GLN A 69 20.97 0.42 -11.23
N ASP A 70 21.63 1.22 -10.39
CA ASP A 70 22.90 1.87 -10.75
C ASP A 70 24.09 0.90 -10.74
N TYR A 71 24.04 -0.16 -9.91
CA TYR A 71 25.16 -1.09 -9.72
C TYR A 71 24.78 -2.54 -10.05
N LEU A 72 23.70 -3.06 -9.48
CA LEU A 72 23.37 -4.48 -9.54
C LEU A 72 23.06 -4.99 -10.96
N ILE A 73 22.37 -4.21 -11.79
CA ILE A 73 22.10 -4.57 -13.19
C ILE A 73 23.39 -4.70 -14.00
N GLU A 74 24.39 -3.86 -13.72
CA GLU A 74 25.67 -3.90 -14.44
C GLU A 74 26.61 -4.99 -13.91
N ASP A 75 26.60 -5.23 -12.59
CA ASP A 75 27.45 -6.24 -11.96
C ASP A 75 26.92 -7.67 -12.15
N ILE A 76 25.62 -7.84 -12.46
CA ILE A 76 25.01 -9.14 -12.83
C ILE A 76 24.08 -8.96 -14.04
N PRO A 77 24.62 -8.82 -15.27
CA PRO A 77 23.83 -8.54 -16.47
C PRO A 77 22.80 -9.63 -16.82
N GLU A 78 23.03 -10.88 -16.41
CA GLU A 78 22.10 -11.99 -16.66
C GLU A 78 20.95 -12.08 -15.63
N ALA A 79 20.98 -11.25 -14.59
CA ALA A 79 19.93 -11.22 -13.57
C ALA A 79 18.82 -10.23 -13.94
N ARG A 80 17.57 -10.66 -13.74
CA ARG A 80 16.41 -9.77 -13.80
C ARG A 80 16.14 -9.23 -12.40
N VAL A 81 16.24 -7.92 -12.25
CA VAL A 81 16.04 -7.23 -10.96
C VAL A 81 14.60 -6.77 -10.82
N TRP A 82 13.98 -7.17 -9.73
CA TRP A 82 12.60 -6.86 -9.36
C TRP A 82 12.57 -6.14 -8.03
N THR A 83 11.67 -5.17 -7.88
CA THR A 83 11.35 -4.60 -6.57
C THR A 83 9.89 -4.87 -6.24
N TYR A 84 9.60 -5.23 -4.99
CA TYR A 84 8.25 -5.45 -4.48
C TYR A 84 7.96 -4.51 -3.32
N GLY A 85 6.74 -3.99 -3.30
CA GLY A 85 6.26 -3.19 -2.19
C GLY A 85 4.88 -3.52 -1.64
N TYR A 86 4.69 -3.12 -0.39
CA TYR A 86 3.48 -3.35 0.38
C TYR A 86 3.25 -2.21 1.38
N ASN A 87 1.99 -1.98 1.77
CA ASN A 87 1.67 -0.93 2.73
C ASN A 87 2.18 -1.28 4.13
N ALA A 88 3.36 -0.77 4.47
CA ALA A 88 3.99 -0.97 5.77
C ALA A 88 3.63 0.11 6.82
N ASP A 89 2.88 1.18 6.46
CA ASP A 89 2.53 2.26 7.39
C ASP A 89 1.64 1.81 8.56
N VAL A 90 1.06 0.61 8.48
CA VAL A 90 0.23 0.01 9.53
C VAL A 90 1.02 -1.09 10.25
N ILE A 91 2.13 -0.75 10.90
CA ILE A 91 2.94 -1.66 11.74
C ILE A 91 2.05 -2.41 12.72
N GLY A 92 1.12 -1.70 13.36
CA GLY A 92 0.15 -2.32 14.25
C GLY A 92 -0.74 -3.34 13.52
N GLY A 93 -1.09 -3.06 12.28
CA GLY A 93 -1.83 -3.98 11.43
C GLY A 93 -1.04 -5.25 11.14
N LEU A 94 0.27 -5.16 10.86
CA LEU A 94 1.16 -6.29 10.59
C LEU A 94 1.29 -7.24 11.80
N PHE A 95 1.22 -6.71 13.02
CA PHE A 95 1.59 -7.47 14.22
C PHE A 95 0.44 -7.77 15.20
N GLN A 96 -0.77 -7.24 14.98
CA GLN A 96 -1.91 -7.41 15.89
C GLN A 96 -2.61 -8.79 15.81
N SER A 97 -2.99 -9.31 16.98
CA SER A 97 -3.69 -10.58 17.21
C SER A 97 -5.03 -10.72 16.48
N ASN A 98 -5.78 -9.62 16.34
CA ASN A 98 -7.09 -9.61 15.68
C ASN A 98 -7.01 -9.45 14.15
N ASN A 99 -5.78 -9.42 13.60
CA ASN A 99 -5.53 -9.10 12.20
C ASN A 99 -4.52 -10.07 11.56
N GLN A 100 -4.64 -11.38 11.84
CA GLN A 100 -3.92 -12.47 11.14
C GLN A 100 -3.93 -12.32 9.60
N ASN A 101 -4.80 -11.48 9.05
CA ASN A 101 -4.90 -11.15 7.64
C ASN A 101 -3.79 -10.24 7.11
N SER A 102 -3.03 -9.46 7.87
CA SER A 102 -2.10 -8.47 7.26
C SER A 102 -0.79 -9.07 6.73
N VAL A 103 0.00 -9.77 7.56
CA VAL A 103 1.21 -10.51 7.14
C VAL A 103 0.80 -11.55 6.11
N SER A 104 -0.23 -12.34 6.45
CA SER A 104 -0.77 -13.39 5.58
C SER A 104 -1.21 -12.86 4.22
N GLN A 105 -1.80 -11.66 4.16
CA GLN A 105 -2.19 -11.05 2.89
C GLN A 105 -0.98 -10.60 2.10
N HIS A 106 -0.05 -9.87 2.73
CA HIS A 106 1.14 -9.37 2.03
C HIS A 106 2.04 -10.50 1.53
N GLY A 107 2.17 -11.59 2.29
CA GLY A 107 2.90 -12.78 1.86
C GLY A 107 2.18 -13.53 0.75
N ARG A 108 0.84 -13.68 0.84
CA ARG A 108 0.03 -14.24 -0.26
C ARG A 108 0.16 -13.41 -1.54
N ASP A 109 0.09 -12.08 -1.45
CA ASP A 109 0.18 -11.19 -2.60
C ASP A 109 1.56 -11.29 -3.26
N LEU A 110 2.63 -11.30 -2.46
CA LEU A 110 3.99 -11.50 -2.96
C LEU A 110 4.12 -12.84 -3.68
N ALA A 111 3.62 -13.93 -3.09
CA ALA A 111 3.68 -15.26 -3.70
C ALA A 111 2.97 -15.30 -5.05
N VAL A 112 1.71 -14.84 -5.10
CA VAL A 112 0.91 -14.81 -6.33
C VAL A 112 1.58 -13.98 -7.43
N LYS A 113 2.16 -12.83 -7.08
CA LYS A 113 2.82 -11.95 -8.05
C LYS A 113 4.14 -12.51 -8.53
N ALA A 114 4.96 -13.07 -7.64
CA ALA A 114 6.20 -13.74 -8.02
C ALA A 114 5.92 -14.91 -8.98
N GLU A 115 4.85 -15.68 -8.76
CA GLU A 115 4.45 -16.77 -9.65
C GLU A 115 3.90 -16.27 -11.00
N ARG A 116 3.05 -15.24 -10.98
CA ARG A 116 2.34 -14.77 -12.17
C ARG A 116 3.20 -13.89 -13.08
N GLU A 117 3.97 -12.97 -12.50
CA GLU A 117 4.68 -11.93 -13.25
C GLU A 117 6.10 -12.36 -13.63
N ILE A 118 6.67 -13.34 -12.93
CA ILE A 118 7.99 -13.91 -13.24
C ILE A 118 7.80 -15.26 -13.93
N ASP A 119 7.35 -15.20 -15.18
CA ASP A 119 6.83 -16.36 -15.96
C ASP A 119 7.87 -17.40 -16.41
N ASN A 120 9.16 -17.09 -16.29
CA ASN A 120 10.19 -18.01 -16.71
C ASN A 120 10.61 -18.93 -15.54
N GLU A 121 11.32 -20.01 -15.83
CA GLU A 121 11.77 -20.98 -14.82
C GLU A 121 13.02 -20.50 -14.04
N ASP A 122 13.33 -19.20 -14.05
CA ASP A 122 14.53 -18.68 -13.38
C ASP A 122 14.47 -18.92 -11.86
N PRO A 123 15.62 -19.25 -11.23
CA PRO A 123 15.73 -19.29 -9.79
C PRO A 123 15.57 -17.90 -9.16
N PHE A 124 14.96 -17.86 -7.97
CA PHE A 124 14.78 -16.66 -7.17
C PHE A 124 15.92 -16.47 -6.17
N VAL A 125 16.34 -15.21 -6.05
CA VAL A 125 17.15 -14.69 -4.94
C VAL A 125 16.39 -13.54 -4.31
N PHE A 126 15.98 -13.68 -3.05
CA PHE A 126 15.31 -12.59 -2.33
C PHE A 126 16.31 -11.73 -1.59
N VAL A 127 16.16 -10.41 -1.64
CA VAL A 127 16.87 -9.46 -0.78
C VAL A 127 15.81 -8.68 0.00
N ALA A 128 15.71 -8.94 1.30
CA ALA A 128 14.59 -8.46 2.10
C ALA A 128 15.08 -7.60 3.28
N HIS A 129 14.55 -6.39 3.39
CA HIS A 129 14.88 -5.47 4.47
C HIS A 129 13.82 -5.48 5.57
N SER A 130 14.26 -5.52 6.83
CA SER A 130 13.40 -5.38 8.00
C SER A 130 12.14 -6.27 7.91
N LEU A 131 10.94 -5.69 8.01
CA LEU A 131 9.66 -6.38 7.95
C LEU A 131 9.39 -7.09 6.62
N GLY A 132 10.05 -6.67 5.53
CA GLY A 132 9.96 -7.33 4.24
C GLY A 132 10.42 -8.79 4.31
N GLY A 133 11.36 -9.11 5.22
CA GLY A 133 11.80 -10.48 5.42
C GLY A 133 10.71 -11.37 6.04
N ILE A 134 9.84 -10.83 6.90
CA ILE A 134 8.68 -11.58 7.42
C ILE A 134 7.67 -11.87 6.30
N ILE A 135 7.47 -10.91 5.38
CA ILE A 135 6.61 -11.10 4.22
C ILE A 135 7.15 -12.20 3.30
N VAL A 136 8.47 -12.24 3.06
CA VAL A 136 9.11 -13.31 2.28
C VAL A 136 8.90 -14.67 2.93
N LYS A 137 9.09 -14.78 4.25
CA LYS A 137 8.86 -16.05 4.98
C LYS A 137 7.44 -16.56 4.81
N ASP A 138 6.45 -15.68 5.00
CA ASP A 138 5.04 -16.02 4.88
C ASP A 138 4.65 -16.36 3.42
N ALA A 139 5.18 -15.64 2.43
CA ALA A 139 4.99 -15.96 1.02
C ALA A 139 5.46 -17.38 0.68
N MET A 140 6.62 -17.77 1.22
CA MET A 140 7.17 -19.11 1.04
C MET A 140 6.38 -20.19 1.75
N HIS A 141 5.91 -19.93 2.98
CA HIS A 141 5.00 -20.84 3.67
C HIS A 141 3.77 -21.18 2.82
N ARG A 142 3.27 -20.21 2.04
CA ARG A 142 2.06 -20.35 1.22
C ARG A 142 2.30 -20.93 -0.16
N SER A 143 3.51 -20.79 -0.70
CA SER A 143 3.80 -21.15 -2.09
C SER A 143 4.97 -22.11 -2.21
N GLN A 144 4.63 -23.36 -2.49
CA GLN A 144 5.60 -24.37 -2.90
C GLN A 144 6.33 -23.98 -4.21
N PRO A 145 5.69 -23.41 -5.25
CA PRO A 145 6.40 -22.90 -6.42
C PRO A 145 7.50 -21.88 -6.08
N VAL A 146 7.19 -20.91 -5.22
CA VAL A 146 8.19 -19.92 -4.76
C VAL A 146 9.32 -20.62 -4.00
N CYS A 147 9.00 -21.57 -3.12
CA CYS A 147 10.01 -22.35 -2.40
C CYS A 147 10.97 -23.11 -3.33
N ILE A 148 10.44 -23.81 -4.33
CA ILE A 148 11.23 -24.62 -5.27
C ILE A 148 12.20 -23.74 -6.07
N ARG A 149 11.73 -22.55 -6.48
CA ARG A 149 12.51 -21.61 -7.27
C ARG A 149 13.53 -20.84 -6.43
N THR A 150 13.31 -20.69 -5.13
CA THR A 150 14.21 -19.90 -4.26
C THR A 150 15.50 -20.66 -3.96
N LYS A 151 16.63 -20.07 -4.33
CA LYS A 151 17.98 -20.59 -4.05
C LYS A 151 18.62 -19.93 -2.85
N SER A 152 18.44 -18.62 -2.71
CA SER A 152 19.01 -17.86 -1.61
C SER A 152 18.13 -16.70 -1.17
N ILE A 153 18.28 -16.32 0.10
CA ILE A 153 17.61 -15.17 0.72
C ILE A 153 18.65 -14.39 1.52
N VAL A 154 18.72 -13.09 1.26
CA VAL A 154 19.54 -12.13 2.00
C VAL A 154 18.61 -11.29 2.87
N PHE A 155 18.71 -11.43 4.19
CA PHE A 155 17.99 -10.62 5.16
C PHE A 155 18.85 -9.45 5.64
N LEU A 156 18.28 -8.25 5.65
CA LEU A 156 18.92 -7.02 6.09
C LEU A 156 18.16 -6.50 7.32
N GLY A 157 18.64 -6.80 8.52
CA GLY A 157 18.00 -6.38 9.77
C GLY A 157 16.57 -6.92 9.94
N THR A 158 16.26 -8.12 9.43
CA THR A 158 14.92 -8.72 9.62
C THR A 158 14.78 -9.24 11.04
N PRO A 159 13.74 -8.83 11.80
CA PRO A 159 13.44 -9.47 13.07
C PRO A 159 12.84 -10.84 12.77
N HIS A 160 13.53 -11.90 13.12
CA HIS A 160 13.12 -13.28 12.86
C HIS A 160 12.34 -13.90 14.02
N ARG A 161 12.54 -13.43 15.25
CA ARG A 161 11.94 -13.94 16.49
C ARG A 161 12.09 -12.89 17.60
N GLY A 162 11.34 -13.05 18.69
CA GLY A 162 11.50 -12.23 19.89
C GLY A 162 12.52 -12.84 20.84
N SER A 163 13.38 -12.02 21.43
CA SER A 163 14.34 -12.47 22.46
C SER A 163 13.67 -12.88 23.79
N THR A 164 12.42 -12.47 24.03
CA THR A 164 11.51 -12.86 25.14
C THR A 164 10.04 -12.53 24.79
N SER A 165 9.07 -12.78 25.68
CA SER A 165 7.66 -12.32 25.53
C SER A 165 7.49 -10.79 25.45
N THR A 166 8.51 -10.01 25.83
CA THR A 166 8.58 -8.55 25.59
C THR A 166 9.34 -8.17 24.32
N GLY A 167 10.11 -9.09 23.73
CA GLY A 167 11.06 -8.83 22.65
C GLY A 167 10.39 -8.30 21.38
N TRP A 168 9.33 -8.96 20.91
CA TRP A 168 8.56 -8.47 19.75
C TRP A 168 7.89 -7.12 20.02
N GLY A 169 7.43 -6.87 21.25
CA GLY A 169 6.84 -5.58 21.64
C GLY A 169 7.84 -4.41 21.55
N GLU A 170 9.09 -4.63 21.98
CA GLU A 170 10.15 -3.63 21.88
C GLU A 170 10.59 -3.39 20.43
N ILE A 171 10.80 -4.46 19.66
CA ILE A 171 11.12 -4.38 18.22
C ILE A 171 10.05 -3.58 17.48
N VAL A 172 8.77 -3.92 17.69
CA VAL A 172 7.62 -3.24 17.07
C VAL A 172 7.54 -1.78 17.50
N LEU A 173 7.77 -1.47 18.78
CA LEU A 173 7.80 -0.09 19.28
C LEU A 173 8.95 0.72 18.66
N ASN A 174 10.13 0.13 18.54
CA ASN A 174 11.30 0.78 17.98
C ASN A 174 11.14 1.03 16.48
N LEU A 175 10.61 0.04 15.75
CA LEU A 175 10.18 0.16 14.37
C LEU A 175 9.11 1.25 14.20
N ALA A 176 8.12 1.32 15.10
CA ALA A 176 7.11 2.38 15.09
C ALA A 176 7.69 3.78 15.34
N ARG A 177 8.71 3.90 16.19
CA ARG A 177 9.42 5.17 16.42
C ARG A 177 10.24 5.59 15.20
N LEU A 178 10.88 4.65 14.51
CA LEU A 178 11.56 4.91 13.23
C LEU A 178 10.57 5.32 12.14
N ALA A 179 9.42 4.67 12.10
CA ALA A 179 8.37 5.03 11.19
C ALA A 179 7.87 6.45 11.47
N LEU A 180 7.46 6.79 12.69
CA LEU A 180 6.71 8.01 13.01
C LEU A 180 7.54 9.31 13.13
N GLN A 181 8.71 9.40 12.48
CA GLN A 181 9.56 10.60 12.55
C GLN A 181 8.93 11.87 11.98
N ASP A 182 7.92 11.75 11.11
CA ASP A 182 7.13 12.88 10.59
C ASP A 182 5.80 13.05 11.36
N SER A 183 5.83 13.94 12.35
CA SER A 183 4.69 14.65 12.97
C SER A 183 3.31 13.95 13.04
N ASN A 184 3.18 12.91 13.86
CA ASN A 184 1.94 12.65 14.63
C ASN A 184 2.20 11.74 15.86
N LYS A 185 2.53 12.35 17.00
CA LYS A 185 2.92 11.65 18.25
C LYS A 185 1.79 10.88 18.98
N LYS A 186 0.58 10.79 18.41
CA LYS A 186 -0.59 10.18 19.06
C LYS A 186 -0.74 8.66 18.85
N ILE A 187 0.10 8.02 18.04
CA ILE A 187 -0.10 6.63 17.55
C ILE A 187 0.65 5.54 18.35
N LEU A 188 1.42 5.87 19.39
CA LEU A 188 2.05 4.83 20.22
C LEU A 188 1.10 4.33 21.33
N LYS A 189 -0.13 3.96 20.97
CA LYS A 189 -0.94 3.07 21.83
C LYS A 189 -0.30 1.69 21.77
N THR A 190 -0.11 1.06 22.94
CA THR A 190 0.51 -0.25 23.11
C THR A 190 0.08 -1.20 22.00
N LEU A 191 1.00 -1.50 21.09
CA LEU A 191 0.78 -2.44 20.01
C LEU A 191 0.78 -3.83 20.64
N GLU A 192 -0.39 -4.45 20.75
CA GLU A 192 -0.48 -5.87 21.10
C GLU A 192 0.13 -6.67 19.95
N VAL A 193 1.26 -7.33 20.21
CA VAL A 193 1.94 -8.17 19.22
C VAL A 193 1.57 -9.62 19.43
N ASN A 194 1.12 -10.31 18.38
CA ASN A 194 0.89 -11.74 18.41
C ASN A 194 2.21 -12.51 18.20
N SER A 195 3.02 -12.59 19.25
CA SER A 195 4.34 -13.25 19.20
C SER A 195 4.25 -14.71 18.79
N GLU A 196 3.20 -15.43 19.18
CA GLU A 196 2.99 -16.83 18.83
C GLU A 196 2.91 -17.05 17.31
N VAL A 197 2.17 -16.21 16.59
CA VAL A 197 2.07 -16.32 15.13
C VAL A 197 3.43 -16.06 14.46
N LEU A 198 4.19 -15.07 14.93
CA LEU A 198 5.49 -14.74 14.35
C LEU A 198 6.54 -15.80 14.63
N ASP A 199 6.50 -16.39 15.83
CA ASP A 199 7.38 -17.48 16.22
C ASP A 199 7.00 -18.77 15.46
N ASN A 200 5.71 -19.01 15.18
CA ASN A 200 5.27 -20.10 14.29
C ASN A 200 5.77 -19.91 12.85
N VAL A 201 5.62 -18.70 12.28
CA VAL A 201 6.18 -18.36 10.96
C VAL A 201 7.69 -18.57 10.93
N HIS A 202 8.39 -18.27 12.03
CA HIS A 202 9.81 -18.52 12.16
C HIS A 202 10.16 -20.01 12.10
N GLU A 203 9.52 -20.85 12.91
CA GLU A 203 9.83 -22.29 12.98
C GLU A 203 9.45 -23.04 11.70
N GLU A 204 8.32 -22.69 11.09
CA GLU A 204 7.92 -23.25 9.80
C GLU A 204 8.90 -22.85 8.70
N PHE A 205 9.36 -21.60 8.70
CA PHE A 205 10.33 -21.14 7.73
C PHE A 205 11.67 -21.90 7.83
N LYS A 206 12.14 -22.21 9.04
CA LYS A 206 13.35 -23.06 9.22
C LYS A 206 13.15 -24.43 8.57
N THR A 207 11.97 -25.01 8.72
CA THR A 207 11.61 -26.29 8.08
C THR A 207 11.66 -26.18 6.54
N ILE A 208 11.14 -25.08 5.97
CA ILE A 208 11.19 -24.80 4.53
C ILE A 208 12.64 -24.68 4.06
N VAL A 209 13.46 -23.90 4.77
CA VAL A 209 14.88 -23.70 4.43
C VAL A 209 15.63 -25.02 4.36
N HIS A 210 15.42 -25.91 5.34
CA HIS A 210 15.99 -27.26 5.32
C HIS A 210 15.46 -28.09 4.14
N LYS A 211 14.13 -28.11 3.94
CA LYS A 211 13.48 -28.93 2.90
C LYS A 211 13.96 -28.58 1.49
N TYR A 212 14.15 -27.30 1.19
CA TYR A 212 14.54 -26.83 -0.14
C TYR A 212 16.01 -26.44 -0.24
N SER A 213 16.81 -26.67 0.82
CA SER A 213 18.25 -26.35 0.87
C SER A 213 18.56 -24.90 0.51
N ILE A 214 17.77 -23.98 1.04
CA ILE A 214 17.87 -22.54 0.73
C ILE A 214 19.02 -21.94 1.52
N LYS A 215 19.88 -21.17 0.84
CA LYS A 215 20.99 -20.48 1.51
C LYS A 215 20.52 -19.14 2.06
N ILE A 216 20.72 -18.94 3.35
CA ILE A 216 20.37 -17.72 4.07
C ILE A 216 21.63 -16.92 4.35
N HIS A 217 21.56 -15.62 4.09
CA HIS A 217 22.50 -14.66 4.64
C HIS A 217 21.74 -13.67 5.51
N SER A 218 22.12 -13.55 6.78
CA SER A 218 21.48 -12.67 7.76
C SER A 218 22.45 -11.55 8.15
N PHE A 219 22.21 -10.33 7.65
CA PHE A 219 22.97 -9.15 8.01
C PHE A 219 22.39 -8.46 9.25
N GLN A 220 23.26 -8.21 10.22
CA GLN A 220 22.94 -7.58 11.49
C GLN A 220 23.43 -6.14 11.51
N GLU A 221 22.62 -5.24 12.04
CA GLU A 221 23.06 -3.86 12.29
C GLU A 221 24.09 -3.84 13.42
N ALA A 222 25.15 -3.05 13.30
CA ALA A 222 26.12 -2.85 14.38
C ALA A 222 25.83 -1.59 15.20
N ARG A 223 25.10 -0.61 14.64
CA ARG A 223 24.89 0.70 15.27
C ARG A 223 23.43 0.94 15.63
N ALA A 224 23.21 1.56 16.78
CA ALA A 224 21.92 2.12 17.15
C ALA A 224 21.58 3.35 16.29
N ILE A 225 20.29 3.66 16.18
CA ILE A 225 19.84 4.87 15.49
C ILE A 225 20.10 6.09 16.40
N SER A 226 20.87 7.06 15.90
CA SER A 226 21.16 8.30 16.61
C SER A 226 20.15 9.41 16.27
N GLY A 227 19.91 10.32 17.21
CA GLY A 227 19.08 11.52 16.98
C GLY A 227 17.57 11.34 17.21
N ILE A 228 17.10 10.14 17.56
CA ILE A 228 15.69 9.87 17.85
C ILE A 228 15.51 9.53 19.34
N LYS A 229 14.71 10.32 20.05
CA LYS A 229 14.46 10.12 21.49
C LYS A 229 13.79 8.76 21.73
N GLY A 230 14.41 7.91 22.55
CA GLY A 230 13.91 6.58 22.88
C GLY A 230 14.44 5.46 21.97
N LEU A 231 15.28 5.77 20.99
CA LEU A 231 16.07 4.79 20.25
C LEU A 231 17.53 4.98 20.64
N HIS A 232 18.01 4.11 21.53
CA HIS A 232 19.37 4.15 22.06
C HIS A 232 20.13 2.84 21.81
N ASN A 233 19.41 1.80 21.36
CA ASN A 233 19.93 0.48 21.07
C ASN A 233 19.65 0.14 19.59
N LYS A 234 20.20 -1.00 19.14
CA LYS A 234 19.78 -1.66 17.90
C LYS A 234 18.25 -1.82 17.88
N ILE A 235 17.63 -1.62 16.73
CA ILE A 235 16.21 -1.87 16.48
C ILE A 235 15.92 -3.37 16.54
N VAL A 236 16.79 -4.18 15.97
CA VAL A 236 16.75 -5.64 16.01
C VAL A 236 18.06 -6.13 16.59
N ASP A 237 17.99 -6.78 17.76
CA ASP A 237 19.16 -7.33 18.42
C ASP A 237 19.75 -8.55 17.67
N ASP A 238 20.98 -8.95 18.04
CA ASP A 238 21.73 -10.01 17.36
C ASP A 238 21.07 -11.39 17.50
N PHE A 239 20.27 -11.61 18.55
CA PHE A 239 19.53 -12.87 18.71
C PHE A 239 18.30 -12.90 17.80
N SER A 240 17.59 -11.77 17.72
CA SER A 240 16.38 -11.59 16.92
C SER A 240 16.66 -11.51 15.42
N SER A 241 17.87 -11.12 14.99
CA SER A 241 18.24 -10.94 13.58
C SER A 241 18.78 -12.19 12.86
N LYS A 242 18.83 -13.35 13.54
CA LYS A 242 19.31 -14.63 12.98
C LYS A 242 18.28 -15.75 13.15
N LEU A 243 18.40 -16.80 12.34
CA LEU A 243 17.52 -17.98 12.35
C LEU A 243 18.02 -19.13 13.22
N ASP A 244 19.29 -19.07 13.66
CA ASP A 244 20.01 -20.16 14.32
C ASP A 244 20.00 -21.46 13.50
N LEU A 245 20.23 -21.34 12.20
CA LEU A 245 20.45 -22.50 11.33
C LEU A 245 21.93 -22.91 11.34
N PRO A 246 22.24 -24.16 10.94
CA PRO A 246 23.64 -24.58 10.75
C PRO A 246 24.38 -23.66 9.77
N SER A 247 25.69 -23.49 9.97
CA SER A 247 26.53 -22.59 9.14
C SER A 247 26.56 -22.94 7.64
N ILE A 248 26.18 -24.17 7.29
CA ILE A 248 26.02 -24.58 5.90
C ILE A 248 24.76 -24.00 5.25
N LEU A 249 23.76 -23.58 6.03
CA LEU A 249 22.51 -22.99 5.55
C LEU A 249 22.40 -21.50 5.87
N GLU A 250 22.96 -21.01 6.98
CA GLU A 250 22.92 -19.59 7.35
C GLU A 250 24.32 -19.03 7.62
N ILE A 251 24.65 -17.94 6.94
CA ILE A 251 25.78 -17.08 7.26
C ILE A 251 25.22 -15.84 7.97
N VAL A 252 25.80 -15.48 9.12
CA VAL A 252 25.42 -14.29 9.89
C VAL A 252 26.60 -13.34 9.91
N GLU A 253 26.39 -12.10 9.46
CA GLU A 253 27.42 -11.06 9.35
C GLU A 253 26.92 -9.75 9.95
N SER A 254 27.76 -9.04 10.70
CA SER A 254 27.46 -7.70 11.21
C SER A 254 28.02 -6.63 10.27
N ILE A 255 27.19 -5.65 9.92
CA ILE A 255 27.59 -4.49 9.11
C ILE A 255 27.62 -3.23 10.00
N ASP A 256 28.64 -2.38 9.83
CA ASP A 256 28.77 -1.07 10.49
C ASP A 256 27.77 -0.02 9.96
N ALA A 257 26.49 -0.32 10.13
CA ALA A 257 25.34 0.48 9.73
C ALA A 257 24.25 0.42 10.81
N ASN A 258 23.38 1.42 10.83
CA ASN A 258 22.11 1.32 11.59
C ASN A 258 21.00 0.69 10.74
N HIS A 259 19.86 0.41 11.35
CA HIS A 259 18.70 -0.25 10.71
C HIS A 259 18.22 0.35 9.40
N ILE A 260 18.37 1.66 9.19
CA ILE A 260 17.95 2.33 7.94
C ILE A 260 19.08 2.23 6.91
N GLU A 261 20.31 2.47 7.33
CA GLU A 261 21.50 2.47 6.48
C GLU A 261 21.85 1.08 5.96
N ILE A 262 21.45 0.01 6.67
CA ILE A 262 21.77 -1.37 6.29
C ILE A 262 21.15 -1.83 4.95
N ALA A 263 20.31 -1.02 4.29
CA ALA A 263 19.80 -1.31 2.95
C ALA A 263 20.33 -0.34 1.88
N ARG A 264 21.20 0.61 2.26
CA ARG A 264 21.57 1.78 1.44
C ARG A 264 23.04 1.74 1.08
N CYS A 265 23.35 1.09 -0.03
CA CYS A 265 24.69 1.06 -0.58
C CYS A 265 25.02 2.36 -1.30
N SER A 266 26.13 2.98 -0.93
CA SER A 266 26.54 4.29 -1.47
C SER A 266 27.34 4.17 -2.78
N ASP A 267 28.19 3.15 -2.88
CA ASP A 267 28.99 2.85 -4.08
C ASP A 267 29.38 1.36 -4.15
N ARG A 268 30.06 0.95 -5.22
CA ARG A 268 30.50 -0.45 -5.43
C ARG A 268 31.65 -0.90 -4.51
N THR A 269 32.28 0.04 -3.82
CA THR A 269 33.32 -0.25 -2.82
C THR A 269 32.76 -0.45 -1.43
N ASP A 270 31.50 -0.06 -1.21
CA ASP A 270 30.75 -0.27 0.00
C ASP A 270 30.84 -1.74 0.43
N PRO A 271 31.39 -2.04 1.63
CA PRO A 271 31.52 -3.41 2.12
C PRO A 271 30.19 -4.16 2.12
N GLN A 272 29.08 -3.45 2.42
CA GLN A 272 27.75 -4.02 2.37
C GLN A 272 27.36 -4.46 0.95
N TYR A 273 27.58 -3.60 -0.04
CA TYR A 273 27.25 -3.91 -1.42
C TYR A 273 28.02 -5.14 -1.89
N ARG A 274 29.33 -5.19 -1.59
CA ARG A 274 30.17 -6.34 -1.94
C ARG A 274 29.74 -7.63 -1.25
N ALA A 275 29.33 -7.55 0.01
CA ALA A 275 28.83 -8.70 0.74
C ALA A 275 27.50 -9.19 0.13
N ILE A 276 26.55 -8.29 -0.14
CA ILE A 276 25.29 -8.64 -0.83
C ILE A 276 25.59 -9.25 -2.20
N LEU A 277 26.40 -8.60 -3.03
CA LEU A 277 26.76 -9.04 -4.37
C LEU A 277 27.45 -10.41 -4.36
N GLY A 278 28.38 -10.63 -3.43
CA GLY A 278 29.08 -11.91 -3.29
C GLY A 278 28.13 -13.07 -3.01
N ASN A 279 27.11 -12.87 -2.18
CA ASN A 279 26.12 -13.90 -1.85
C ASN A 279 25.12 -14.15 -2.99
N ILE A 280 24.79 -13.11 -3.76
CA ILE A 280 23.96 -13.26 -4.97
C ILE A 280 24.76 -14.00 -6.07
N SER A 281 26.03 -13.66 -6.26
CA SER A 281 26.86 -14.14 -7.38
C SER A 281 27.42 -15.55 -7.17
N PHE A 282 27.64 -15.99 -5.93
CA PHE A 282 28.19 -17.32 -5.62
C PHE A 282 27.30 -18.49 -6.07
N HIS A 283 26.04 -18.21 -6.45
CA HIS A 283 25.08 -19.23 -6.88
C HIS A 283 24.95 -19.34 -8.41
N ASN A 284 25.75 -18.57 -9.16
CA ASN A 284 26.02 -18.83 -10.57
C ASN A 284 27.09 -19.94 -10.67
N ASP A 285 26.66 -21.19 -10.58
CA ASP A 285 27.53 -22.33 -10.89
C ASP A 285 27.85 -22.35 -12.40
N PRO A 286 29.12 -22.22 -12.83
CA PRO A 286 29.49 -22.26 -14.25
C PRO A 286 29.23 -23.61 -14.92
N SER A 287 28.94 -24.66 -14.16
CA SER A 287 28.83 -26.04 -14.68
C SER A 287 27.53 -26.37 -15.42
N VAL A 288 26.55 -25.44 -15.47
CA VAL A 288 25.27 -25.64 -16.19
C VAL A 288 25.25 -24.98 -17.58
N VAL A 289 26.34 -24.36 -18.03
CA VAL A 289 26.44 -23.87 -19.40
C VAL A 289 26.89 -25.00 -20.32
N ASN A 290 25.93 -25.82 -20.78
CA ASN A 290 26.04 -26.46 -22.08
C ASN A 290 24.66 -26.75 -22.65
N THR A 291 24.46 -26.25 -23.87
CA THR A 291 23.37 -26.52 -24.82
C THR A 291 22.08 -25.72 -24.61
N THR A 292 22.05 -24.46 -25.08
CA THR A 292 21.20 -24.10 -26.24
C THR A 292 21.51 -22.67 -26.73
N THR A 293 21.94 -22.64 -27.99
CA THR A 293 21.72 -21.63 -29.04
C THR A 293 21.60 -20.15 -28.66
N PHE A 294 22.58 -19.37 -29.13
CA PHE A 294 22.51 -17.94 -29.39
C PHE A 294 21.10 -17.50 -29.84
N ASN A 295 20.37 -16.84 -28.94
CA ASN A 295 19.36 -15.86 -29.30
C ASN A 295 19.69 -14.60 -28.53
N SER A 296 20.40 -13.69 -29.19
CA SER A 296 20.57 -12.30 -28.79
C SER A 296 19.20 -11.60 -28.87
N GLN A 297 18.37 -11.77 -27.85
CA GLN A 297 17.30 -10.83 -27.57
C GLN A 297 17.89 -9.76 -26.65
N HIS A 298 17.83 -8.50 -27.09
CA HIS A 298 18.13 -7.34 -26.26
C HIS A 298 17.38 -7.47 -24.93
N HIS A 299 18.10 -7.76 -23.84
CA HIS A 299 17.54 -7.64 -22.50
C HIS A 299 17.43 -6.15 -22.18
N GLU A 300 16.20 -5.64 -22.01
CA GLU A 300 15.97 -4.30 -21.47
C GLU A 300 16.60 -4.22 -20.07
N HIS A 301 17.62 -3.37 -19.94
CA HIS A 301 18.33 -3.04 -18.69
C HIS A 301 17.48 -2.11 -17.81
N GLU A 302 16.26 -2.52 -17.48
CA GLU A 302 15.33 -1.74 -16.65
C GLU A 302 14.86 -2.54 -15.43
N ILE A 303 14.74 -1.86 -14.29
CA ILE A 303 14.16 -2.46 -13.07
C ILE A 303 12.68 -2.72 -13.29
N ARG A 304 12.27 -3.94 -12.96
CA ARG A 304 10.86 -4.34 -13.01
C ARG A 304 10.21 -4.16 -11.64
N TYR A 305 8.95 -3.79 -11.64
CA TYR A 305 8.17 -3.59 -10.43
C TYR A 305 7.13 -4.69 -10.31
N LEU A 306 7.23 -5.50 -9.25
CA LEU A 306 6.12 -6.34 -8.84
C LEU A 306 5.11 -5.40 -8.18
N SER A 307 4.00 -5.16 -8.89
CA SER A 307 2.98 -4.20 -8.45
C SER A 307 2.58 -4.47 -7.00
N GLY A 308 2.38 -3.45 -6.17
CA GLY A 308 2.12 -3.58 -4.74
C GLY A 308 1.00 -2.65 -4.29
N THR A 309 0.31 -2.94 -3.19
CA THR A 309 -0.62 -1.97 -2.59
C THR A 309 0.19 -0.89 -1.87
N GLN A 310 0.53 0.20 -2.57
CA GLN A 310 1.19 1.35 -1.94
C GLN A 310 0.45 2.65 -2.24
N ASN A 311 0.31 3.48 -1.20
CA ASN A 311 -0.10 4.88 -1.32
C ASN A 311 1.15 5.74 -1.27
N ASP A 312 1.45 6.49 -2.33
CA ASP A 312 2.45 7.55 -2.26
C ASP A 312 1.85 8.80 -1.62
N LEU A 313 2.63 9.42 -0.73
CA LEU A 313 2.29 10.59 0.11
C LEU A 313 2.02 11.91 -0.65
N LYS A 314 1.63 11.85 -1.93
CA LYS A 314 1.16 13.01 -2.71
C LYS A 314 -0.03 12.77 -3.63
N GLY A 315 -0.64 11.58 -3.68
CA GLY A 315 -1.88 11.37 -4.42
C GLY A 315 -1.82 11.70 -5.92
N ASN A 316 -0.65 11.58 -6.55
CA ASN A 316 -0.49 11.69 -8.00
C ASN A 316 0.07 10.38 -8.55
N LEU A 317 -0.57 9.83 -9.59
CA LEU A 317 0.01 8.80 -10.46
C LEU A 317 1.11 9.47 -11.30
N THR A 318 2.38 9.21 -10.99
CA THR A 318 3.48 9.46 -11.91
C THR A 318 3.99 8.12 -12.42
N ASN A 319 3.88 7.88 -13.73
CA ASN A 319 4.74 6.89 -14.38
C ASN A 319 6.18 7.36 -14.20
N ILE A 320 6.95 6.68 -13.36
CA ILE A 320 8.39 6.93 -13.20
C ILE A 320 9.09 6.14 -14.31
N GLY A 321 8.90 6.61 -15.54
CA GLY A 321 9.72 6.29 -16.69
C GLY A 321 10.12 7.63 -17.30
N GLY A 322 11.33 8.09 -17.01
CA GLY A 322 11.89 9.29 -17.62
C GLY A 322 12.07 9.04 -19.12
N SER A 323 11.04 9.28 -19.90
CA SER A 323 11.08 9.26 -21.36
C SER A 323 10.05 10.26 -21.88
N GLN A 324 10.53 11.44 -22.29
CA GLN A 324 9.78 12.28 -23.22
C GLN A 324 9.67 11.53 -24.54
N LEU A 325 8.61 10.74 -24.74
CA LEU A 325 8.26 10.24 -26.05
C LEU A 325 7.33 11.25 -26.72
N ASN A 326 7.91 12.05 -27.62
CA ASN A 326 7.17 12.75 -28.65
C ASN A 326 6.39 11.71 -29.46
N ALA A 327 5.08 11.61 -29.23
CA ALA A 327 4.21 10.80 -30.07
C ALA A 327 4.03 11.51 -31.42
N VAL A 328 4.78 11.01 -32.41
CA VAL A 328 4.59 11.31 -33.83
C VAL A 328 3.24 10.74 -34.27
N ASN A 329 2.52 11.56 -35.02
CA ASN A 329 1.21 11.31 -35.64
C ASN A 329 1.02 9.89 -36.20
N PHE A 330 -0.01 9.20 -35.75
CA PHE A 330 -0.74 8.21 -36.55
C PHE A 330 -2.22 8.60 -36.64
N ASN A 331 -2.58 9.19 -37.78
CA ASN A 331 -3.95 9.37 -38.23
C ASN A 331 -4.49 8.03 -38.72
N SER A 332 -5.66 7.61 -38.20
CA SER A 332 -6.75 7.02 -39.01
C SER A 332 -8.03 6.84 -38.19
N GLY A 333 -9.07 7.61 -38.54
CA GLY A 333 -10.43 7.05 -38.68
C GLY A 333 -11.44 7.17 -37.53
N ARG A 334 -11.97 8.39 -37.32
CA ARG A 334 -13.34 8.73 -36.87
C ARG A 334 -13.90 8.13 -35.55
N GLY A 335 -14.03 9.01 -34.57
CA GLY A 335 -14.96 8.91 -33.44
C GLY A 335 -14.53 9.83 -32.31
N SER A 336 -14.84 11.13 -32.40
CA SER A 336 -14.37 12.18 -31.49
C SER A 336 -14.74 11.90 -30.03
N ILE A 337 -13.77 11.48 -29.21
CA ILE A 337 -13.85 11.59 -27.76
C ILE A 337 -13.23 12.94 -27.40
N ASN A 338 -14.06 13.93 -27.08
CA ASN A 338 -13.62 15.18 -26.47
C ASN A 338 -13.06 14.87 -25.08
N ILE A 339 -11.75 14.63 -24.99
CA ILE A 339 -11.02 14.73 -23.73
C ILE A 339 -10.76 16.21 -23.51
N ASN A 340 -11.68 16.88 -22.80
CA ASN A 340 -11.43 18.22 -22.29
C ASN A 340 -10.29 18.15 -21.27
N THR A 341 -9.08 18.43 -21.73
CA THR A 341 -7.94 18.73 -20.88
C THR A 341 -8.11 20.13 -20.29
N HIS A 342 -8.12 20.20 -18.96
CA HIS A 342 -7.97 21.39 -18.12
C HIS A 342 -8.98 22.54 -18.29
N THR A 343 -10.06 22.47 -17.52
CA THR A 343 -10.64 23.66 -16.88
C THR A 343 -10.19 23.72 -15.43
N SER A 344 -9.62 24.85 -15.02
CA SER A 344 -9.55 25.26 -13.63
C SER A 344 -10.97 25.34 -13.06
N ASP A 345 -11.44 24.28 -12.40
CA ASP A 345 -12.43 24.30 -11.30
C ASP A 345 -13.07 22.91 -11.17
N ASN A 346 -12.60 22.13 -10.20
CA ASN A 346 -13.50 21.29 -9.39
C ASN A 346 -12.82 20.89 -8.07
N SER A 347 -12.29 21.90 -7.35
CA SER A 347 -11.83 21.70 -5.97
C SER A 347 -12.92 21.01 -5.13
N CYS A 348 -14.19 21.26 -5.45
CA CYS A 348 -15.35 20.62 -4.86
C CYS A 348 -15.34 19.08 -4.96
N LEU A 349 -15.16 18.51 -6.16
CA LEU A 349 -15.13 17.06 -6.34
C LEU A 349 -13.90 16.42 -5.67
N ARG A 350 -12.75 17.10 -5.74
CA ARG A 350 -11.53 16.66 -5.05
C ARG A 350 -11.72 16.64 -3.53
N ASP A 351 -12.35 17.67 -2.98
CA ASP A 351 -12.60 17.78 -1.55
C ASP A 351 -13.76 16.87 -1.10
N LEU A 352 -14.68 16.48 -2.00
CA LEU A 352 -15.72 15.47 -1.78
C LEU A 352 -15.12 14.05 -1.74
N GLN A 353 -14.13 13.78 -2.58
CA GLN A 353 -13.55 12.45 -2.73
C GLN A 353 -12.64 12.10 -1.54
N THR A 354 -13.14 11.26 -0.61
CA THR A 354 -12.28 10.62 0.41
C THR A 354 -11.56 9.40 -0.15
N THR A 355 -12.24 8.66 -1.03
CA THR A 355 -11.77 7.48 -1.76
C THR A 355 -12.53 7.38 -3.08
N ASP A 356 -12.06 6.56 -4.02
CA ASP A 356 -12.84 6.16 -5.19
C ASP A 356 -13.44 4.76 -4.96
N PRO A 357 -14.76 4.62 -4.77
CA PRO A 357 -15.35 3.31 -4.51
C PRO A 357 -15.10 2.28 -5.63
N ARG A 358 -14.83 2.71 -6.88
CA ARG A 358 -14.49 1.81 -7.99
C ARG A 358 -13.11 1.18 -7.77
N LEU A 359 -12.14 1.99 -7.34
CA LEU A 359 -10.81 1.50 -6.96
C LEU A 359 -10.87 0.67 -5.69
N ASP A 360 -11.76 1.00 -4.73
CA ASP A 360 -11.99 0.16 -3.55
C ASP A 360 -12.52 -1.22 -3.95
N LYS A 361 -13.51 -1.28 -4.86
CA LYS A 361 -14.01 -2.55 -5.40
C LYS A 361 -12.89 -3.36 -6.04
N GLN A 362 -12.11 -2.75 -6.94
CA GLN A 362 -11.01 -3.42 -7.63
C GLN A 362 -9.97 -3.95 -6.62
N ARG A 363 -9.54 -3.11 -5.68
CA ARG A 363 -8.64 -3.49 -4.59
C ARG A 363 -9.21 -4.64 -3.76
N ILE A 364 -10.49 -4.61 -3.41
CA ILE A 364 -11.16 -5.66 -2.64
C ILE A 364 -11.15 -6.98 -3.41
N GLU A 365 -11.48 -6.96 -4.70
CA GLU A 365 -11.47 -8.15 -5.56
C GLU A 365 -10.06 -8.72 -5.66
N GLU A 366 -9.05 -7.90 -5.93
CA GLU A 366 -7.65 -8.31 -6.03
C GLU A 366 -7.13 -8.89 -4.70
N THR A 367 -7.38 -8.19 -3.60
CA THR A 367 -6.95 -8.61 -2.25
C THR A 367 -7.62 -9.94 -1.85
N LYS A 368 -8.86 -10.20 -2.27
CA LYS A 368 -9.59 -11.43 -1.94
C LYS A 368 -9.34 -12.59 -2.91
N GLY A 369 -8.37 -12.46 -3.81
CA GLY A 369 -7.95 -13.52 -4.74
C GLY A 369 -8.75 -13.58 -6.03
N GLY A 370 -9.35 -12.46 -6.44
CA GLY A 370 -10.23 -12.34 -7.59
C GLY A 370 -11.67 -12.74 -7.29
N LEU A 371 -12.56 -12.44 -8.24
CA LEU A 371 -13.96 -12.76 -8.14
C LEU A 371 -14.27 -14.08 -8.85
N LEU A 372 -14.79 -15.05 -8.10
CA LEU A 372 -15.21 -16.35 -8.63
C LEU A 372 -16.69 -16.31 -9.04
N ILE A 373 -16.99 -16.48 -10.34
CA ILE A 373 -18.35 -16.44 -10.87
C ILE A 373 -19.28 -17.42 -10.13
N GLY A 374 -18.82 -18.65 -9.90
CA GLY A 374 -19.58 -19.67 -9.18
C GLY A 374 -19.95 -19.30 -7.73
N ALA A 375 -19.27 -18.32 -7.11
CA ALA A 375 -19.53 -17.92 -5.73
C ALA A 375 -20.72 -16.95 -5.57
N TYR A 376 -21.10 -16.24 -6.64
CA TYR A 376 -22.20 -15.28 -6.61
C TYR A 376 -23.34 -15.58 -7.58
N ASN A 377 -23.11 -16.34 -8.66
CA ASN A 377 -24.11 -16.52 -9.72
C ASN A 377 -25.48 -17.03 -9.22
N TRP A 378 -25.48 -17.84 -8.16
CA TRP A 378 -26.70 -18.35 -7.54
C TRP A 378 -27.66 -17.25 -7.06
N ILE A 379 -27.16 -16.06 -6.70
CA ILE A 379 -28.01 -14.96 -6.22
C ILE A 379 -28.89 -14.40 -7.33
N LEU A 380 -28.43 -14.49 -8.58
CA LEU A 380 -29.19 -14.00 -9.72
C LEU A 380 -30.46 -14.83 -9.93
N GLU A 381 -30.47 -16.09 -9.51
CA GLU A 381 -31.66 -16.95 -9.59
C GLU A 381 -32.50 -16.93 -8.29
N ASN A 382 -32.04 -16.23 -7.26
CA ASN A 382 -32.74 -16.16 -5.99
C ASN A 382 -34.06 -15.37 -6.11
N ALA A 383 -35.13 -15.91 -5.54
CA ALA A 383 -36.47 -15.33 -5.64
C ALA A 383 -36.56 -13.91 -5.05
N ASP A 384 -35.88 -13.63 -3.94
CA ASP A 384 -35.90 -12.31 -3.31
C ASP A 384 -35.12 -11.29 -4.14
N PHE A 385 -33.98 -11.71 -4.72
CA PHE A 385 -33.22 -10.87 -5.65
C PHE A 385 -34.04 -10.55 -6.90
N GLN A 386 -34.67 -11.56 -7.52
CA GLN A 386 -35.51 -11.37 -8.70
C GLN A 386 -36.71 -10.49 -8.42
N LYS A 387 -37.35 -10.67 -7.26
CA LYS A 387 -38.46 -9.82 -6.81
C LYS A 387 -38.00 -8.38 -6.62
N TRP A 388 -36.85 -8.13 -6.01
CA TRP A 388 -36.28 -6.79 -5.86
C TRP A 388 -35.86 -6.17 -7.20
N TYR A 389 -35.22 -6.94 -8.08
CA TYR A 389 -34.72 -6.44 -9.35
C TYR A 389 -35.86 -6.09 -10.31
N CYS A 390 -36.80 -7.00 -10.50
CA CYS A 390 -37.87 -6.89 -11.50
C CYS A 390 -39.10 -6.09 -11.05
N ASN A 391 -39.31 -5.88 -9.75
CA ASN A 391 -40.47 -5.16 -9.23
C ASN A 391 -40.07 -3.75 -8.73
N ASP A 392 -40.74 -2.72 -9.23
CA ASP A 392 -40.50 -1.31 -8.85
C ASP A 392 -41.03 -0.93 -7.46
N ASP A 393 -41.92 -1.75 -6.89
CA ASP A 393 -42.40 -1.57 -5.51
C ASP A 393 -41.37 -2.07 -4.48
N ASN A 394 -40.55 -3.05 -4.85
CA ASN A 394 -39.51 -3.59 -4.00
C ASN A 394 -38.20 -2.83 -4.20
N ARG A 395 -38.01 -1.76 -3.44
CA ARG A 395 -36.85 -0.86 -3.61
C ARG A 395 -35.72 -1.05 -2.59
N LEU A 396 -35.80 -2.03 -1.69
CA LEU A 396 -34.74 -2.36 -0.74
C LEU A 396 -34.49 -3.87 -0.73
N LEU A 397 -33.23 -4.27 -0.89
CA LEU A 397 -32.76 -5.63 -0.65
C LEU A 397 -31.66 -5.61 0.39
N TRP A 398 -31.83 -6.41 1.44
CA TRP A 398 -30.85 -6.55 2.51
C TRP A 398 -30.25 -7.96 2.52
N ILE A 399 -28.96 -8.04 2.19
CA ILE A 399 -28.17 -9.28 2.22
C ILE A 399 -27.49 -9.39 3.59
N LYS A 400 -28.03 -10.27 4.43
CA LYS A 400 -27.51 -10.51 5.79
C LYS A 400 -26.71 -11.80 5.89
N GLY A 401 -25.67 -11.77 6.72
CA GLY A 401 -24.87 -12.96 7.02
C GLY A 401 -23.70 -12.68 7.95
N ASP A 402 -23.17 -13.72 8.58
CA ASP A 402 -22.07 -13.59 9.53
C ASP A 402 -20.74 -13.13 8.87
N PRO A 403 -19.76 -12.67 9.67
CA PRO A 403 -18.41 -12.40 9.17
C PRO A 403 -17.82 -13.61 8.45
N GLY A 404 -17.05 -13.37 7.38
CA GLY A 404 -16.41 -14.42 6.60
C GLY A 404 -17.32 -15.18 5.61
N LYS A 405 -18.63 -14.92 5.56
CA LYS A 405 -19.57 -15.61 4.65
C LYS A 405 -19.57 -15.11 3.20
N GLY A 406 -18.59 -14.29 2.80
CA GLY A 406 -18.44 -13.85 1.42
C GLY A 406 -19.36 -12.71 0.95
N LYS A 407 -20.11 -12.03 1.83
CA LYS A 407 -21.03 -10.91 1.49
C LYS A 407 -20.42 -9.87 0.53
N THR A 408 -19.23 -9.37 0.85
CA THR A 408 -18.52 -8.41 -0.01
C THR A 408 -18.27 -8.95 -1.42
N MET A 409 -17.84 -10.21 -1.54
CA MET A 409 -17.57 -10.82 -2.85
C MET A 409 -18.86 -11.08 -3.62
N LEU A 410 -19.92 -11.46 -2.90
CA LEU A 410 -21.27 -11.58 -3.45
C LEU A 410 -21.74 -10.23 -4.04
N LEU A 411 -21.59 -9.13 -3.28
CA LEU A 411 -21.94 -7.79 -3.76
C LEU A 411 -21.06 -7.34 -4.93
N CYS A 412 -19.75 -7.64 -4.92
CA CYS A 412 -18.87 -7.34 -6.06
C CYS A 412 -19.35 -8.04 -7.34
N GLY A 413 -19.79 -9.29 -7.25
CA GLY A 413 -20.35 -10.03 -8.37
C GLY A 413 -21.70 -9.50 -8.85
N ILE A 414 -22.60 -9.16 -7.93
CA ILE A 414 -23.86 -8.49 -8.26
C ILE A 414 -23.56 -7.17 -9.00
N ILE A 415 -22.62 -6.36 -8.52
CA ILE A 415 -22.23 -5.10 -9.17
C ILE A 415 -21.75 -5.36 -10.60
N ASN A 416 -20.89 -6.36 -10.83
CA ASN A 416 -20.39 -6.67 -12.18
C ASN A 416 -21.53 -7.04 -13.14
N GLU A 417 -22.51 -7.83 -12.69
CA GLU A 417 -23.65 -8.20 -13.52
C GLU A 417 -24.57 -7.00 -13.79
N LEU A 418 -24.85 -6.18 -12.77
CA LEU A 418 -25.65 -4.97 -12.94
C LEU A 418 -24.97 -3.96 -13.89
N GLN A 419 -23.65 -3.82 -13.82
CA GLN A 419 -22.87 -2.99 -14.76
C GLN A 419 -22.94 -3.54 -16.19
N ARG A 420 -22.94 -4.87 -16.35
CA ARG A 420 -23.06 -5.52 -17.66
C ARG A 420 -24.45 -5.32 -18.28
N LEU A 421 -25.51 -5.35 -17.46
CA LEU A 421 -26.88 -5.08 -17.91
C LEU A 421 -27.07 -3.61 -18.31
N ASN A 422 -26.40 -2.68 -17.63
CA ASN A 422 -26.38 -1.26 -17.95
C ASN A 422 -27.78 -0.60 -18.00
N GLU A 423 -28.72 -1.12 -17.21
CA GLU A 423 -30.10 -0.61 -17.09
C GLU A 423 -30.22 0.51 -16.04
N TYR A 424 -29.33 0.50 -15.04
CA TYR A 424 -29.32 1.43 -13.91
C TYR A 424 -27.96 2.09 -13.75
N VAL A 425 -27.96 3.35 -13.29
CA VAL A 425 -26.76 3.99 -12.76
C VAL A 425 -26.44 3.38 -11.40
N LEU A 426 -25.19 2.98 -11.17
CA LEU A 426 -24.79 2.33 -9.92
C LEU A 426 -23.90 3.27 -9.11
N ALA A 427 -24.28 3.55 -7.86
CA ALA A 427 -23.39 4.16 -6.90
C ALA A 427 -23.25 3.22 -5.69
N TYR A 428 -22.01 2.86 -5.37
CA TYR A 428 -21.71 1.88 -4.35
C TYR A 428 -20.65 2.35 -3.38
N PHE A 429 -20.67 1.82 -2.17
CA PHE A 429 -19.69 2.12 -1.14
C PHE A 429 -19.38 0.89 -0.30
N PHE A 430 -18.11 0.69 0.06
CA PHE A 430 -17.65 -0.43 0.87
C PHE A 430 -17.19 0.07 2.22
N CYS A 431 -17.98 -0.19 3.27
CA CYS A 431 -17.59 0.15 4.63
C CYS A 431 -16.40 -0.73 5.08
N GLN A 432 -15.41 -0.12 5.74
CA GLN A 432 -14.32 -0.86 6.39
C GLN A 432 -14.08 -0.29 7.79
N GLY A 433 -14.55 -1.00 8.83
CA GLY A 433 -14.61 -0.50 10.20
C GLY A 433 -13.23 -0.16 10.78
N THR A 434 -12.17 -0.76 10.27
CA THR A 434 -10.78 -0.50 10.65
C THR A 434 -10.16 0.71 9.96
N ASP A 435 -10.79 1.24 8.91
CA ASP A 435 -10.31 2.41 8.18
C ASP A 435 -11.19 3.63 8.47
N ALA A 436 -10.64 4.59 9.22
CA ALA A 436 -11.33 5.83 9.61
C ALA A 436 -11.81 6.68 8.42
N ARG A 437 -11.29 6.44 7.21
CA ARG A 437 -11.70 7.15 6.01
C ARG A 437 -13.04 6.65 5.46
N ILE A 438 -13.43 5.41 5.76
CA ILE A 438 -14.56 4.70 5.13
C ILE A 438 -15.39 3.90 6.14
N ASN A 439 -15.44 4.35 7.39
CA ASN A 439 -16.21 3.72 8.46
C ASN A 439 -17.26 4.65 9.11
N SER A 440 -17.67 5.73 8.43
CA SER A 440 -18.65 6.69 8.95
C SER A 440 -19.76 6.96 7.94
N SER A 441 -20.94 7.34 8.43
CA SER A 441 -22.07 7.66 7.56
C SER A 441 -21.77 8.85 6.65
N VAL A 442 -20.93 9.78 7.09
CA VAL A 442 -20.42 10.88 6.25
C VAL A 442 -19.58 10.35 5.09
N ALA A 443 -18.69 9.39 5.32
CA ALA A 443 -17.87 8.79 4.27
C ALA A 443 -18.74 8.07 3.23
N VAL A 444 -19.78 7.34 3.68
CA VAL A 444 -20.76 6.70 2.80
C VAL A 444 -21.43 7.74 1.89
N LEU A 445 -21.96 8.83 2.46
CA LEU A 445 -22.61 9.88 1.66
C LEU A 445 -21.66 10.52 0.65
N ARG A 446 -20.42 10.80 1.07
CA ARG A 446 -19.40 11.38 0.19
C ARG A 446 -19.12 10.47 -1.01
N GLY A 447 -18.93 9.17 -0.77
CA GLY A 447 -18.69 8.18 -1.81
C GLY A 447 -19.87 8.03 -2.77
N LEU A 448 -21.10 7.92 -2.25
CA LEU A 448 -22.30 7.80 -3.08
C LEU A 448 -22.54 9.06 -3.93
N ILE A 449 -22.46 10.25 -3.34
CA ILE A 449 -22.61 11.53 -4.06
C ILE A 449 -21.54 11.66 -5.15
N TYR A 450 -20.28 11.33 -4.81
CA TYR A 450 -19.17 11.37 -5.76
C TYR A 450 -19.44 10.47 -6.98
N MET A 451 -19.89 9.23 -6.75
CA MET A 451 -20.19 8.30 -7.83
C MET A 451 -21.36 8.75 -8.70
N LEU A 452 -22.42 9.30 -8.10
CA LEU A 452 -23.57 9.80 -8.84
C LEU A 452 -23.18 10.97 -9.74
N ILE A 453 -22.45 11.96 -9.20
CA ILE A 453 -22.02 13.13 -9.96
C ILE A 453 -21.02 12.75 -11.05
N ASN A 454 -20.09 11.82 -10.77
CA ASN A 454 -19.12 11.39 -11.78
C ASN A 454 -19.81 10.69 -12.98
N GLN A 455 -20.95 10.03 -12.77
CA GLN A 455 -21.71 9.35 -13.84
C GLN A 455 -22.77 10.25 -14.49
N GLN A 456 -23.23 11.27 -13.77
CA GLN A 456 -24.28 12.21 -14.19
C GLN A 456 -23.85 13.64 -13.81
N PRO A 457 -22.94 14.28 -14.58
CA PRO A 457 -22.34 15.56 -14.24
C PRO A 457 -23.35 16.71 -14.05
N GLU A 458 -24.53 16.63 -14.66
CA GLU A 458 -25.64 17.58 -14.49
C GLU A 458 -26.10 17.73 -13.03
N LEU A 459 -25.87 16.70 -12.20
CA LEU A 459 -26.22 16.69 -10.78
C LEU A 459 -25.24 17.49 -9.92
N LEU A 460 -24.06 17.85 -10.46
CA LEU A 460 -23.01 18.61 -9.75
C LEU A 460 -23.54 19.94 -9.19
N ARG A 461 -24.54 20.55 -9.84
CA ARG A 461 -25.19 21.80 -9.39
C ARG A 461 -25.68 21.75 -7.93
N HIS A 462 -26.17 20.60 -7.47
CA HIS A 462 -26.68 20.43 -6.10
C HIS A 462 -25.58 20.54 -5.04
N LEU A 463 -24.39 20.06 -5.40
CA LEU A 463 -23.21 20.14 -4.56
C LEU A 463 -22.55 21.53 -4.66
N GLU A 464 -22.34 22.02 -5.88
CA GLU A 464 -21.71 23.32 -6.14
C GLU A 464 -22.39 24.47 -5.43
N ASN A 465 -23.74 24.50 -5.44
CA ASN A 465 -24.51 25.57 -4.81
C ASN A 465 -24.16 25.73 -3.32
N ARG A 466 -23.94 24.62 -2.62
CA ARG A 466 -23.56 24.63 -1.20
C ARG A 466 -22.06 24.84 -1.00
N TYR A 467 -21.24 24.24 -1.86
CA TYR A 467 -19.79 24.34 -1.78
C TYR A 467 -19.28 25.75 -2.10
N LYS A 468 -19.92 26.50 -3.01
CA LYS A 468 -19.56 27.92 -3.28
C LYS A 468 -19.64 28.81 -2.04
N ILE A 469 -20.48 28.45 -1.05
CA ILE A 469 -20.68 29.19 0.19
C ILE A 469 -19.71 28.72 1.27
N GLN A 470 -19.56 27.40 1.45
CA GLN A 470 -18.85 26.81 2.60
C GLN A 470 -17.42 26.33 2.28
N GLY A 471 -17.08 26.17 1.01
CA GLY A 471 -15.83 25.56 0.56
C GLY A 471 -15.62 24.17 1.17
N GLU A 472 -14.36 23.87 1.51
CA GLU A 472 -13.97 22.59 2.11
C GLU A 472 -14.63 22.32 3.48
N GLN A 473 -15.09 23.36 4.20
CA GLN A 473 -15.75 23.19 5.49
C GLN A 473 -17.09 22.44 5.39
N LEU A 474 -17.71 22.42 4.21
CA LEU A 474 -18.89 21.60 3.90
C LEU A 474 -18.70 20.12 4.27
N PHE A 475 -17.45 19.68 4.29
CA PHE A 475 -17.04 18.30 4.50
C PHE A 475 -16.33 18.02 5.82
N LYS A 476 -16.03 19.06 6.61
CA LYS A 476 -15.22 18.98 7.84
C LYS A 476 -15.95 19.51 9.08
N ASP A 477 -17.06 20.22 8.90
CA ASP A 477 -17.83 20.83 9.98
C ASP A 477 -18.68 19.83 10.77
N VAL A 478 -19.10 20.21 11.97
CA VAL A 478 -20.03 19.44 12.81
C VAL A 478 -21.38 19.16 12.12
N ASN A 479 -21.77 20.01 11.16
CA ASN A 479 -23.02 19.87 10.40
C ASN A 479 -22.86 19.10 9.08
N THR A 480 -21.68 18.50 8.82
CA THR A 480 -21.38 17.80 7.56
C THR A 480 -22.44 16.76 7.19
N TRP A 481 -22.92 15.98 8.17
CA TRP A 481 -24.00 15.00 7.95
C TRP A 481 -25.27 15.66 7.39
N VAL A 482 -25.73 16.75 8.01
CA VAL A 482 -26.96 17.46 7.62
C VAL A 482 -26.81 18.04 6.22
N ALA A 483 -25.64 18.60 5.91
CA ALA A 483 -25.36 19.17 4.60
C ALA A 483 -25.36 18.10 3.50
N LEU A 484 -24.61 17.01 3.69
CA LEU A 484 -24.48 15.94 2.71
C LEU A 484 -25.76 15.12 2.53
N SER A 485 -26.47 14.82 3.61
CA SER A 485 -27.78 14.15 3.52
C SER A 485 -28.79 15.03 2.79
N GLY A 486 -28.72 16.36 2.98
CA GLY A 486 -29.46 17.33 2.18
C GLY A 486 -29.12 17.23 0.69
N ILE A 487 -27.82 17.31 0.34
CA ILE A 487 -27.34 17.22 -1.05
C ILE A 487 -27.76 15.91 -1.70
N LEU A 488 -27.58 14.77 -1.02
CA LEU A 488 -27.99 13.48 -1.57
C LEU A 488 -29.50 13.48 -1.85
N ARG A 489 -30.35 13.93 -0.93
CA ARG A 489 -31.79 14.01 -1.19
C ARG A 489 -32.13 14.91 -2.37
N ASP A 490 -31.47 16.06 -2.50
CA ASP A 490 -31.70 16.99 -3.62
C ASP A 490 -31.32 16.33 -4.96
N ILE A 491 -30.24 15.54 -4.97
CA ILE A 491 -29.84 14.70 -6.11
C ILE A 491 -30.88 13.62 -6.41
N LEU A 492 -31.36 12.91 -5.37
CA LEU A 492 -32.32 11.81 -5.54
C LEU A 492 -33.72 12.29 -5.97
N ASP A 493 -34.08 13.54 -5.68
CA ASP A 493 -35.33 14.19 -6.09
C ASP A 493 -35.24 14.83 -7.50
N ASP A 494 -34.03 14.90 -8.09
CA ASP A 494 -33.82 15.59 -9.37
C ASP A 494 -34.55 14.88 -10.52
N GLN A 495 -35.28 15.65 -11.33
CA GLN A 495 -36.02 15.13 -12.48
C GLN A 495 -35.12 14.50 -13.55
N SER A 496 -33.87 14.97 -13.68
CA SER A 496 -32.89 14.42 -14.61
C SER A 496 -32.23 13.12 -14.15
N LEU A 497 -32.41 12.72 -12.88
CA LEU A 497 -31.81 11.51 -12.34
C LEU A 497 -32.32 10.27 -13.10
N LYS A 498 -31.38 9.52 -13.69
CA LYS A 498 -31.66 8.22 -14.32
C LYS A 498 -31.99 7.17 -13.24
N PRO A 499 -32.73 6.09 -13.58
CA PRO A 499 -32.94 4.98 -12.67
C PRO A 499 -31.61 4.54 -12.03
N THR A 500 -31.58 4.50 -10.69
CA THR A 500 -30.33 4.39 -9.93
C THR A 500 -30.44 3.29 -8.87
N ILE A 501 -29.37 2.52 -8.71
CA ILE A 501 -29.20 1.58 -7.60
C ILE A 501 -28.07 2.09 -6.69
N LEU A 502 -28.40 2.30 -5.41
CA LEU A 502 -27.47 2.66 -4.36
C LEU A 502 -27.09 1.41 -3.56
N ILE A 503 -25.79 1.15 -3.43
CA ILE A 503 -25.29 -0.09 -2.83
C ILE A 503 -24.36 0.22 -1.66
N ILE A 504 -24.58 -0.40 -0.49
CA ILE A 504 -23.66 -0.29 0.64
C ILE A 504 -23.27 -1.68 1.12
N ASP A 505 -21.98 -2.01 1.02
CA ASP A 505 -21.43 -3.26 1.55
C ASP A 505 -20.97 -3.09 2.99
N VAL A 506 -21.26 -4.10 3.81
CA VAL A 506 -20.94 -4.22 5.24
C VAL A 506 -21.34 -2.98 6.05
N LEU A 507 -22.61 -2.60 5.94
CA LEU A 507 -23.20 -1.44 6.60
C LEU A 507 -22.95 -1.41 8.12
N ASP A 508 -22.86 -2.58 8.78
CA ASP A 508 -22.55 -2.70 10.21
C ASP A 508 -21.13 -2.22 10.59
N GLU A 509 -20.23 -2.08 9.63
CA GLU A 509 -18.89 -1.52 9.85
C GLU A 509 -18.86 0.01 9.86
N CYS A 510 -20.00 0.66 9.62
CA CYS A 510 -20.20 2.09 9.84
C CYS A 510 -20.31 2.38 11.35
N LYS A 511 -19.23 2.89 11.95
CA LYS A 511 -19.09 3.12 13.39
C LYS A 511 -19.72 4.42 13.89
N GLU A 512 -19.83 5.42 13.02
CA GLU A 512 -20.33 6.74 13.37
C GLU A 512 -21.65 7.01 12.65
N ASP A 513 -22.69 7.40 13.41
CA ASP A 513 -23.99 7.83 12.89
C ASP A 513 -24.76 6.78 12.05
N LEU A 514 -24.55 5.47 12.28
CA LEU A 514 -25.28 4.40 11.59
C LEU A 514 -26.82 4.53 11.68
N PRO A 515 -27.45 4.83 12.84
CA PRO A 515 -28.90 5.00 12.91
C PRO A 515 -29.42 6.11 12.00
N LYS A 516 -28.66 7.21 11.83
CA LYS A 516 -29.04 8.29 10.91
C LYS A 516 -29.00 7.84 9.45
N LEU A 517 -28.03 6.99 9.10
CA LEU A 517 -27.90 6.40 7.77
C LEU A 517 -29.02 5.41 7.45
N LEU A 518 -29.36 4.52 8.39
CA LEU A 518 -30.50 3.61 8.26
C LEU A 518 -31.80 4.40 8.01
N ARG A 519 -32.05 5.42 8.83
CA ARG A 519 -33.21 6.29 8.66
C ARG A 519 -33.25 6.98 7.29
N LEU A 520 -32.11 7.42 6.78
CA LEU A 520 -32.01 8.02 5.45
C LEU A 520 -32.34 7.02 4.34
N ILE A 521 -31.87 5.77 4.45
CA ILE A 521 -32.17 4.70 3.48
C ILE A 521 -33.67 4.45 3.42
N VAL A 522 -34.32 4.26 4.58
CA VAL A 522 -35.77 4.00 4.67
C VAL A 522 -36.60 5.16 4.12
N LEU A 523 -36.22 6.40 4.46
CA LEU A 523 -36.87 7.58 3.91
C LEU A 523 -36.65 7.72 2.40
N SER A 524 -35.48 7.33 1.90
CA SER A 524 -35.19 7.31 0.46
C SER A 524 -36.06 6.30 -0.28
N VAL A 525 -36.23 5.09 0.26
CA VAL A 525 -37.03 4.02 -0.32
C VAL A 525 -38.50 4.44 -0.48
N SER A 526 -39.04 5.15 0.50
CA SER A 526 -40.43 5.64 0.44
C SER A 526 -40.61 6.86 -0.46
N LYS A 527 -39.63 7.77 -0.49
CA LYS A 527 -39.77 9.07 -1.18
C LYS A 527 -39.37 9.04 -2.66
N PHE A 528 -38.38 8.26 -3.07
CA PHE A 528 -37.77 8.35 -4.39
C PHE A 528 -38.04 7.09 -5.23
N PRO A 529 -39.05 7.07 -6.12
CA PRO A 529 -39.47 5.86 -6.82
C PRO A 529 -38.46 5.34 -7.84
N ARG A 530 -37.52 6.18 -8.30
CA ARG A 530 -36.48 5.82 -9.29
C ARG A 530 -35.19 5.26 -8.65
N VAL A 531 -35.19 5.07 -7.33
CA VAL A 531 -34.00 4.69 -6.57
C VAL A 531 -34.25 3.36 -5.87
N LYS A 532 -33.39 2.37 -6.14
CA LYS A 532 -33.34 1.12 -5.39
C LYS A 532 -32.10 1.10 -4.49
N TRP A 533 -32.21 0.39 -3.37
CA TRP A 533 -31.13 0.17 -2.41
C TRP A 533 -30.81 -1.32 -2.32
N LEU A 534 -29.52 -1.63 -2.28
CA LEU A 534 -28.97 -2.94 -1.97
C LEU A 534 -27.96 -2.78 -0.84
N VAL A 535 -28.22 -3.37 0.31
CA VAL A 535 -27.33 -3.25 1.47
C VAL A 535 -26.90 -4.62 1.96
N SER A 536 -25.66 -4.74 2.42
CA SER A 536 -25.18 -5.94 3.10
C SER A 536 -24.76 -5.62 4.53
N SER A 537 -24.99 -6.53 5.48
CA SER A 537 -24.47 -6.40 6.84
C SER A 537 -24.47 -7.72 7.61
N ARG A 538 -23.95 -7.70 8.83
CA ARG A 538 -24.27 -8.73 9.84
C ARG A 538 -25.76 -8.70 10.22
N ASN A 539 -26.24 -9.80 10.77
CA ASN A 539 -27.60 -9.93 11.28
C ASN A 539 -27.72 -9.26 12.67
N TRP A 540 -27.59 -7.94 12.71
CA TRP A 540 -27.73 -7.16 13.95
C TRP A 540 -29.17 -6.71 14.13
N PRO A 541 -29.81 -6.96 15.31
CA PRO A 541 -31.20 -6.58 15.54
C PRO A 541 -31.48 -5.10 15.29
N GLN A 542 -30.53 -4.21 15.62
CA GLN A 542 -30.66 -2.77 15.42
C GLN A 542 -30.77 -2.36 13.93
N ILE A 543 -30.23 -3.16 13.01
CA ILE A 543 -30.36 -2.94 11.57
C ILE A 543 -31.69 -3.52 11.08
N GLU A 544 -32.05 -4.71 11.57
CA GLU A 544 -33.32 -5.38 11.25
C GLU A 544 -34.56 -4.61 11.72
N GLU A 545 -34.45 -3.90 12.84
CA GLU A 545 -35.56 -3.09 13.37
C GLU A 545 -35.83 -1.83 12.53
N GLU A 546 -34.83 -1.33 11.80
CA GLU A 546 -34.95 -0.11 10.99
C GLU A 546 -35.23 -0.38 9.50
N LEU A 547 -34.61 -1.41 8.90
CA LEU A 547 -34.76 -1.77 7.47
C LEU A 547 -35.99 -2.64 7.22
#